data_AF-A0A8H3FCJ0-F1
#
_entry.id   AF-A0A8H3FCJ0-F1
#
_cell.length_a   1.000
_cell.length_b   1.000
_cell.length_c   1.000
_cell.angle_alpha   90.00
_cell.angle_beta   90.00
_cell.angle_gamma   90.00
#
_symmetry.space_group_name_H-M   'P 1'
#
loop_
_entity.id
_entity.type
_entity.pdbx_description
1 polymer ?
#
loop_
_entity_poly.entity_id
_entity_poly.type
_entity_poly.pdbx_seq_one_letter_code
_entity_poly.pdbx_strand_id
1 'polypeptide(L)'
;MAISNGVSSAGQKSSDPSPTCKKCTHGNKVTVDFPDGTFTFHSQWLHDARCDDGAARNATTAVCQQSTTTVHVETVQMSGHGAKTTLDVTWDDGLSSKFPIPWLQVMAPLVAARTDSPQPATKQAVPKGWTVDALKIPEISYSDLFREGLEKEQLDATILSILDRILSSSAPGIVKIIDLPSPNIEDERNHKNNLNTLVLKRLFGSVFIHPIRGSDQTFNVSSHAHDSTRKIGLPNYDTTQILLPHTDHAFYDNPIQVQGFYGLEGESENTFVSVLAALETLKTEAPASYHHLCHTPMTVGRVSRFYGDPLYQATVDTAITMQPGSSDDVKRVRWHPNLTGSLLSPYDEYKEARLAHLKFQEILRRDTHQLKLVLKPGDLYVWDNFRLLHGREKVLEVPRTGVGQTVPEHVVHDRYRALCTGLLKGHVGEEWLVHMPMPQLREMVKIFQGGHYWIDG
;
A
#
# COMPACT_ATOMS: atom_id res chain seq x y z
N MET A 1 46.03 -7.17 45.79
CA MET A 1 44.98 -7.82 46.60
C MET A 1 43.68 -7.69 45.83
N ALA A 2 43.17 -8.83 45.37
CA ALA A 2 41.92 -8.93 44.64
C ALA A 2 40.75 -8.81 45.61
N ILE A 3 39.74 -8.00 45.28
CA ILE A 3 38.45 -8.03 45.95
C ILE A 3 37.39 -8.31 44.90
N SER A 4 36.87 -9.53 44.98
CA SER A 4 35.68 -10.03 44.30
C SER A 4 34.45 -9.21 44.67
N ASN A 5 33.60 -8.90 43.69
CA ASN A 5 32.17 -8.72 43.94
C ASN A 5 31.40 -9.37 42.78
N GLY A 6 30.66 -10.43 43.13
CA GLY A 6 29.85 -11.20 42.21
C GLY A 6 28.65 -10.40 41.74
N VAL A 7 28.41 -10.46 40.43
CA VAL A 7 27.14 -10.04 39.84
C VAL A 7 26.29 -11.29 39.69
N SER A 8 25.22 -11.32 40.48
CA SER A 8 24.15 -12.31 40.42
C SER A 8 23.48 -12.27 39.04
N SER A 9 23.47 -13.42 38.36
CA SER A 9 22.70 -13.65 37.14
C SER A 9 21.23 -13.85 37.49
N ALA A 10 20.45 -12.77 37.49
CA ALA A 10 19.00 -12.85 37.46
C ALA A 10 18.53 -12.98 36.00
N GLY A 11 18.53 -14.22 35.49
CA GLY A 11 17.79 -14.57 34.29
C GLY A 11 16.30 -14.50 34.58
N GLN A 12 15.64 -13.46 34.07
CA GLN A 12 14.20 -13.47 33.85
C GLN A 12 13.95 -13.87 32.40
N LYS A 13 13.86 -15.19 32.16
CA LYS A 13 13.15 -15.70 30.98
C LYS A 13 11.66 -15.43 31.24
N SER A 14 11.08 -14.44 30.56
CA SER A 14 9.63 -14.42 30.38
C SER A 14 9.27 -15.62 29.51
N SER A 15 8.89 -16.73 30.12
CA SER A 15 8.31 -17.86 29.40
C SER A 15 6.88 -17.46 29.02
N ASP A 16 6.75 -16.76 27.90
CA ASP A 16 5.43 -16.56 27.32
C ASP A 16 4.83 -17.93 26.97
N PRO A 17 3.52 -18.14 27.22
CA PRO A 17 2.90 -19.44 27.05
C PRO A 17 2.95 -19.87 25.58
N SER A 18 3.49 -21.07 25.34
CA SER A 18 3.42 -21.71 24.02
C SER A 18 1.96 -21.82 23.56
N PRO A 19 1.69 -21.68 22.25
CA PRO A 19 0.34 -21.76 21.73
C PRO A 19 -0.26 -23.14 22.01
N THR A 20 -1.55 -23.19 22.35
CA THR A 20 -2.25 -24.45 22.65
C THR A 20 -3.50 -24.60 21.80
N CYS A 21 -3.99 -25.83 21.62
CA CYS A 21 -5.17 -26.09 20.81
C CYS A 21 -6.16 -27.04 21.50
N LYS A 22 -7.44 -26.86 21.19
CA LYS A 22 -8.52 -27.72 21.67
C LYS A 22 -9.58 -27.95 20.60
N LYS A 23 -9.92 -29.22 20.39
CA LYS A 23 -11.09 -29.64 19.60
C LYS A 23 -12.39 -29.36 20.36
N CYS A 24 -13.40 -28.78 19.71
CA CYS A 24 -14.73 -28.67 20.29
C CYS A 24 -15.48 -30.02 20.29
N THR A 25 -16.46 -30.20 21.18
CA THR A 25 -17.15 -31.49 21.42
C THR A 25 -17.68 -32.18 20.16
N HIS A 26 -18.15 -31.41 19.18
CA HIS A 26 -18.73 -31.94 17.94
C HIS A 26 -17.72 -32.02 16.77
N GLY A 27 -16.44 -31.69 16.97
CA GLY A 27 -15.42 -31.69 15.91
C GLY A 27 -15.59 -30.59 14.84
N ASN A 28 -16.67 -29.82 14.87
CA ASN A 28 -16.97 -28.78 13.89
C ASN A 28 -16.14 -27.49 14.05
N LYS A 29 -15.30 -27.41 15.10
CA LYS A 29 -14.50 -26.23 15.44
C LYS A 29 -13.21 -26.62 16.14
N VAL A 30 -12.19 -25.78 15.97
CA VAL A 30 -10.91 -25.85 16.68
C VAL A 30 -10.65 -24.51 17.35
N THR A 31 -10.32 -24.52 18.63
CA THR A 31 -9.86 -23.32 19.36
C THR A 31 -8.35 -23.37 19.48
N VAL A 32 -7.69 -22.26 19.16
CA VAL A 32 -6.25 -22.05 19.29
C VAL A 32 -6.01 -20.84 20.18
N ASP A 33 -5.20 -21.03 21.22
CA ASP A 33 -4.70 -19.97 22.09
C ASP A 33 -3.37 -19.48 21.53
N PHE A 34 -3.35 -18.25 21.03
CA PHE A 34 -2.12 -17.54 20.66
C PHE A 34 -1.72 -16.57 21.79
N PRO A 35 -0.48 -16.06 21.81
CA PRO A 35 -0.06 -15.06 22.78
C PRO A 35 -0.91 -13.78 22.79
N ASP A 36 -1.55 -13.43 21.66
CA ASP A 36 -2.33 -12.20 21.46
C ASP A 36 -3.87 -12.38 21.53
N GLY A 37 -4.33 -13.61 21.74
CA GLY A 37 -5.75 -13.91 21.96
C GLY A 37 -6.12 -15.37 21.68
N THR A 38 -7.34 -15.71 22.05
CA THR A 38 -7.93 -17.04 21.79
C THR A 38 -8.90 -16.95 20.63
N PHE A 39 -8.70 -17.82 19.63
CA PHE A 39 -9.49 -17.82 18.41
C PHE A 39 -10.08 -19.20 18.12
N THR A 40 -11.35 -19.23 17.74
CA THR A 40 -12.06 -20.44 17.36
C THR A 40 -12.36 -20.44 15.85
N PHE A 41 -11.79 -21.40 15.15
CA PHE A 41 -11.93 -21.63 13.72
C PHE A 41 -13.03 -22.65 13.43
N HIS A 42 -13.73 -22.48 12.30
CA HIS A 42 -14.58 -23.53 11.74
C HIS A 42 -13.71 -24.67 11.18
N SER A 43 -14.11 -25.92 11.43
CA SER A 43 -13.40 -27.10 10.89
C SER A 43 -13.37 -27.06 9.36
N GLN A 44 -14.50 -26.75 8.72
CA GLN A 44 -14.60 -26.64 7.27
C GLN A 44 -13.67 -25.57 6.69
N TRP A 45 -13.54 -24.42 7.36
CA TRP A 45 -12.64 -23.36 6.87
C TRP A 45 -11.19 -23.82 6.88
N LEU A 46 -10.73 -24.44 7.99
CA LEU A 46 -9.38 -25.00 8.07
C LEU A 46 -9.15 -26.05 6.97
N HIS A 47 -10.13 -26.94 6.78
CA HIS A 47 -10.10 -27.96 5.74
C HIS A 47 -10.01 -27.38 4.32
N ASP A 48 -10.72 -26.29 4.04
CA ASP A 48 -10.69 -25.62 2.72
C ASP A 48 -9.44 -24.75 2.52
N ALA A 49 -8.79 -24.35 3.60
CA ALA A 49 -7.56 -23.55 3.61
C ALA A 49 -6.29 -24.40 3.50
N ARG A 50 -6.40 -25.73 3.52
CA ARG A 50 -5.28 -26.65 3.32
C ARG A 50 -4.58 -26.39 2.00
N CYS A 51 -3.26 -26.44 2.03
CA CYS A 51 -2.42 -26.41 0.83
C CYS A 51 -1.35 -27.52 0.88
N ASP A 52 -1.66 -28.65 1.54
CA ASP A 52 -0.76 -29.79 1.68
C ASP A 52 -0.35 -30.38 0.31
N ASP A 53 -1.22 -30.27 -0.71
CA ASP A 53 -0.97 -30.70 -2.09
C ASP A 53 -0.36 -29.60 -2.99
N GLY A 54 0.09 -28.50 -2.37
CA GLY A 54 0.70 -27.35 -3.04
C GLY A 54 -0.17 -26.10 -3.03
N ALA A 55 0.42 -25.02 -3.54
CA ALA A 55 -0.17 -23.68 -3.53
C ALA A 55 -1.43 -23.52 -4.37
N ALA A 56 -1.78 -24.48 -5.23
CA ALA A 56 -2.95 -24.37 -6.10
C ALA A 56 -3.84 -25.61 -5.94
N ARG A 57 -5.15 -25.38 -5.95
CA ARG A 57 -6.12 -26.47 -6.00
C ARG A 57 -5.98 -27.22 -7.32
N ASN A 58 -5.91 -28.53 -7.25
CA ASN A 58 -6.00 -29.42 -8.42
C ASN A 58 -7.47 -29.66 -8.80
N ALA A 59 -7.72 -30.41 -9.86
CA ALA A 59 -9.08 -30.65 -10.36
C ALA A 59 -10.00 -31.30 -9.31
N THR A 60 -9.48 -32.11 -8.39
CA THR A 60 -10.27 -32.80 -7.36
C THR A 60 -10.55 -31.93 -6.13
N THR A 61 -9.70 -30.94 -5.87
CA THR A 61 -9.85 -29.99 -4.73
C THR A 61 -10.42 -28.63 -5.15
N ALA A 62 -10.71 -28.46 -6.45
CA ALA A 62 -11.40 -27.30 -6.98
C ALA A 62 -12.75 -27.10 -6.29
N VAL A 63 -13.14 -25.83 -6.05
CA VAL A 63 -14.36 -25.47 -5.31
C VAL A 63 -15.61 -26.22 -5.80
N CYS A 64 -15.73 -26.41 -7.12
CA CYS A 64 -16.89 -27.07 -7.73
C CYS A 64 -16.98 -28.58 -7.48
N GLN A 65 -15.90 -29.23 -7.03
CA GLN A 65 -15.85 -30.65 -6.73
C GLN A 65 -15.91 -30.95 -5.23
N GLN A 66 -15.90 -29.92 -4.37
CA GLN A 66 -15.94 -30.10 -2.93
C GLN A 66 -17.34 -30.54 -2.47
N SER A 67 -17.37 -31.47 -1.49
CA SER A 67 -18.60 -31.94 -0.86
C SER A 67 -19.36 -30.80 -0.19
N THR A 68 -20.70 -30.87 -0.18
CA THR A 68 -21.56 -29.96 0.60
C THR A 68 -21.63 -30.33 2.08
N THR A 69 -21.12 -31.50 2.47
CA THR A 69 -21.12 -31.95 3.86
C THR A 69 -19.95 -31.32 4.61
N THR A 70 -20.22 -30.79 5.80
CA THR A 70 -19.18 -30.24 6.68
C THR A 70 -18.24 -31.34 7.15
N VAL A 71 -16.94 -31.13 6.93
CA VAL A 71 -15.87 -32.00 7.41
C VAL A 71 -15.58 -31.68 8.88
N HIS A 72 -15.45 -32.71 9.70
CA HIS A 72 -15.20 -32.57 11.14
C HIS A 72 -13.77 -32.95 11.49
N VAL A 73 -13.27 -32.32 12.54
CA VAL A 73 -11.97 -32.66 13.13
C VAL A 73 -12.10 -33.96 13.93
N GLU A 74 -11.26 -34.91 13.61
CA GLU A 74 -11.11 -36.16 14.36
C GLU A 74 -10.10 -35.98 15.49
N THR A 75 -8.90 -35.51 15.19
CA THR A 75 -7.85 -35.19 16.19
C THR A 75 -7.18 -33.85 15.91
N VAL A 76 -6.67 -33.22 16.97
CA VAL A 76 -5.90 -31.97 16.87
C VAL A 76 -4.78 -31.97 17.91
N GLN A 77 -3.59 -31.55 17.51
CA GLN A 77 -2.45 -31.40 18.41
C GLN A 77 -1.48 -30.31 17.91
N MET A 78 -0.67 -29.78 18.82
CA MET A 78 0.48 -28.94 18.45
C MET A 78 1.72 -29.82 18.26
N SER A 79 2.45 -29.56 17.20
CA SER A 79 3.71 -30.24 16.88
C SER A 79 4.82 -29.22 16.62
N GLY A 80 6.08 -29.61 16.82
CA GLY A 80 7.23 -28.73 16.54
C GLY A 80 7.52 -27.71 17.65
N HIS A 81 8.53 -26.87 17.41
CA HIS A 81 9.04 -25.90 18.37
C HIS A 81 9.31 -24.56 17.67
N GLY A 82 9.06 -23.46 18.38
CA GLY A 82 9.31 -22.10 17.93
C GLY A 82 8.60 -21.72 16.64
N ALA A 83 9.34 -21.10 15.72
CA ALA A 83 8.84 -20.70 14.41
C ALA A 83 8.30 -21.88 13.56
N LYS A 84 8.70 -23.11 13.88
CA LYS A 84 8.30 -24.33 13.17
C LYS A 84 7.13 -25.05 13.85
N THR A 85 6.47 -24.45 14.83
CA THR A 85 5.29 -25.03 15.44
C THR A 85 4.13 -25.08 14.44
N THR A 86 3.46 -26.23 14.37
CA THR A 86 2.29 -26.48 13.53
C THR A 86 1.09 -26.93 14.35
N LEU A 87 -0.10 -26.59 13.86
CA LEU A 87 -1.34 -27.22 14.26
C LEU A 87 -1.56 -28.43 13.33
N ASP A 88 -1.46 -29.63 13.89
CA ASP A 88 -1.69 -30.87 13.15
C ASP A 88 -3.15 -31.31 13.36
N VAL A 89 -3.87 -31.53 12.25
CA VAL A 89 -5.30 -31.86 12.26
C VAL A 89 -5.54 -33.13 11.43
N THR A 90 -6.32 -34.07 11.95
CA THR A 90 -6.89 -35.19 11.17
C THR A 90 -8.39 -35.01 11.02
N TRP A 91 -8.92 -35.41 9.87
CA TRP A 91 -10.29 -35.16 9.44
C TRP A 91 -11.09 -36.46 9.36
N ASP A 92 -12.42 -36.39 9.49
CA ASP A 92 -13.32 -37.54 9.38
C ASP A 92 -13.44 -38.12 7.95
N ASP A 93 -12.88 -37.43 6.96
CA ASP A 93 -12.70 -37.94 5.58
C ASP A 93 -11.39 -38.72 5.37
N GLY A 94 -10.58 -38.86 6.42
CA GLY A 94 -9.31 -39.60 6.43
C GLY A 94 -8.09 -38.78 6.00
N LEU A 95 -8.25 -37.50 5.67
CA LEU A 95 -7.12 -36.61 5.36
C LEU A 95 -6.43 -36.10 6.64
N SER A 96 -5.25 -35.49 6.45
CA SER A 96 -4.52 -34.82 7.53
C SER A 96 -3.76 -33.60 7.03
N SER A 97 -3.55 -32.61 7.91
CA SER A 97 -2.95 -31.32 7.53
C SER A 97 -2.11 -30.71 8.63
N LYS A 98 -1.13 -29.90 8.23
CA LYS A 98 -0.23 -29.20 9.16
C LYS A 98 -0.22 -27.71 8.88
N PHE A 99 -0.89 -26.93 9.72
CA PHE A 99 -0.98 -25.49 9.56
C PHE A 99 0.17 -24.81 10.32
N PRO A 100 1.02 -24.01 9.67
CA PRO A 100 2.03 -23.21 10.37
C PRO A 100 1.36 -22.24 11.34
N ILE A 101 1.81 -22.22 12.60
CA ILE A 101 1.24 -21.32 13.62
C ILE A 101 1.38 -19.84 13.25
N PRO A 102 2.53 -19.34 12.73
CA PRO A 102 2.63 -17.94 12.32
C PRO A 102 1.61 -17.55 11.25
N TRP A 103 1.32 -18.46 10.31
CA TRP A 103 0.30 -18.26 9.29
C TRP A 103 -1.10 -18.22 9.90
N LEU A 104 -1.41 -19.18 10.77
CA LEU A 104 -2.73 -19.27 11.38
C LEU A 104 -3.01 -18.08 12.29
N GLN A 105 -1.99 -17.60 13.02
CA GLN A 105 -2.06 -16.43 13.89
C GLN A 105 -2.46 -15.17 13.13
N VAL A 106 -1.81 -14.87 11.98
CA VAL A 106 -2.13 -13.65 11.21
C VAL A 106 -3.46 -13.75 10.45
N MET A 107 -3.92 -14.98 10.15
CA MET A 107 -5.23 -15.20 9.51
C MET A 107 -6.39 -15.15 10.51
N ALA A 108 -6.15 -15.52 11.78
CA ALA A 108 -7.18 -15.62 12.81
C ALA A 108 -8.10 -14.39 12.92
N PRO A 109 -7.59 -13.14 12.91
CA PRO A 109 -8.45 -11.95 13.01
C PRO A 109 -9.42 -11.76 11.83
N LEU A 110 -9.17 -12.40 10.68
CA LEU A 110 -10.03 -12.30 9.51
C LEU A 110 -11.10 -13.40 9.44
N VAL A 111 -10.83 -14.57 10.01
CA VAL A 111 -11.59 -15.81 9.69
C VAL A 111 -12.12 -16.55 10.91
N ALA A 112 -11.61 -16.26 12.10
CA ALA A 112 -11.96 -16.95 13.33
C ALA A 112 -12.76 -16.06 14.29
N ALA A 113 -13.56 -16.69 15.13
CA ALA A 113 -14.24 -16.00 16.22
C ALA A 113 -13.27 -15.82 17.40
N ARG A 114 -13.09 -14.58 17.86
CA ARG A 114 -12.33 -14.29 19.09
C ARG A 114 -13.18 -14.63 20.32
N THR A 115 -12.66 -15.42 21.25
CA THR A 115 -13.43 -15.94 22.41
C THR A 115 -13.05 -15.34 23.76
N ASP A 116 -11.89 -14.68 23.88
CA ASP A 116 -11.65 -13.77 24.98
C ASP A 116 -12.57 -12.55 24.83
N SER A 117 -13.26 -12.16 25.91
CA SER A 117 -13.98 -10.88 25.92
C SER A 117 -13.00 -9.82 25.45
N PRO A 118 -13.35 -8.97 24.47
CA PRO A 118 -12.42 -7.94 24.04
C PRO A 118 -12.02 -7.19 25.30
N GLN A 119 -10.75 -7.30 25.72
CA GLN A 119 -10.18 -6.18 26.43
C GLN A 119 -10.50 -5.02 25.48
N PRO A 120 -11.14 -3.94 25.95
CA PRO A 120 -11.15 -2.72 25.18
C PRO A 120 -9.67 -2.37 25.06
N ALA A 121 -9.04 -2.85 23.99
CA ALA A 121 -7.85 -2.24 23.51
C ALA A 121 -8.34 -0.83 23.29
N THR A 122 -7.94 0.07 24.18
CA THR A 122 -7.69 1.45 23.85
C THR A 122 -6.65 1.42 22.73
N LYS A 123 -6.99 0.86 21.55
CA LYS A 123 -6.43 1.25 20.29
C LYS A 123 -6.96 2.65 20.13
N GLN A 124 -6.28 3.57 20.82
CA GLN A 124 -6.27 4.98 20.47
C GLN A 124 -6.23 4.98 18.95
N ALA A 125 -7.32 5.45 18.32
CA ALA A 125 -7.44 5.38 16.88
C ALA A 125 -6.21 6.07 16.31
N VAL A 126 -5.27 5.29 15.76
CA VAL A 126 -4.06 5.86 15.18
C VAL A 126 -4.55 6.77 14.08
N PRO A 127 -4.23 8.08 14.12
CA PRO A 127 -4.74 9.01 13.12
C PRO A 127 -4.48 8.47 11.71
N LYS A 128 -5.54 8.30 10.92
CA LYS A 128 -5.43 7.85 9.53
C LYS A 128 -4.96 9.06 8.70
N GLY A 129 -3.67 9.12 8.37
CA GLY A 129 -3.07 10.19 7.55
C GLY A 129 -2.42 11.30 8.37
N TRP A 130 -2.15 12.44 7.73
CA TRP A 130 -1.44 13.58 8.33
C TRP A 130 -2.01 14.93 7.88
N THR A 131 -1.94 15.91 8.78
CA THR A 131 -2.07 17.35 8.46
C THR A 131 -0.68 17.97 8.27
N VAL A 132 -0.61 19.20 7.79
CA VAL A 132 0.65 19.89 7.45
C VAL A 132 1.64 19.89 8.63
N ASP A 133 1.17 20.21 9.84
CA ASP A 133 2.03 20.32 11.02
C ASP A 133 2.56 18.96 11.53
N ALA A 134 1.89 17.87 11.17
CA ALA A 134 2.22 16.53 11.64
C ALA A 134 3.24 15.81 10.72
N LEU A 135 3.36 16.24 9.46
CA LEU A 135 4.17 15.54 8.48
C LEU A 135 5.65 15.91 8.58
N LYS A 136 6.48 14.90 8.80
CA LYS A 136 7.91 14.93 8.47
C LYS A 136 8.14 13.97 7.32
N ILE A 137 8.52 14.50 6.16
CA ILE A 137 8.81 13.67 4.98
C ILE A 137 10.08 12.86 5.28
N PRO A 138 10.02 11.52 5.26
CA PRO A 138 11.22 10.70 5.42
C PRO A 138 12.19 10.93 4.26
N GLU A 139 13.45 11.15 4.59
CA GLU A 139 14.54 11.28 3.63
C GLU A 139 15.30 9.95 3.51
N ILE A 140 15.64 9.58 2.28
CA ILE A 140 16.35 8.35 1.94
C ILE A 140 17.56 8.73 1.09
N SER A 141 18.77 8.33 1.48
CA SER A 141 19.96 8.62 0.68
C SER A 141 19.96 7.80 -0.59
N TYR A 142 20.29 8.42 -1.72
CA TYR A 142 20.50 7.72 -2.98
C TYR A 142 21.55 6.61 -2.85
N SER A 143 22.57 6.84 -2.02
CA SER A 143 23.64 5.87 -1.77
C SER A 143 23.15 4.58 -1.09
N ASP A 144 22.07 4.63 -0.31
CA ASP A 144 21.47 3.44 0.31
C ASP A 144 20.85 2.50 -0.75
N LEU A 145 20.56 3.01 -1.95
CA LEU A 145 19.99 2.25 -3.07
C LEU A 145 21.04 1.85 -4.11
N PHE A 146 22.08 2.67 -4.31
CA PHE A 146 22.97 2.57 -5.47
C PHE A 146 24.47 2.51 -5.16
N ARG A 147 24.92 2.55 -3.90
CA ARG A 147 26.37 2.41 -3.62
C ARG A 147 26.90 1.07 -4.13
N GLU A 148 28.13 1.08 -4.60
CA GLU A 148 28.84 -0.12 -5.03
C GLU A 148 29.04 -1.08 -3.84
N GLY A 149 28.95 -2.39 -4.09
CA GLY A 149 29.12 -3.41 -3.05
C GLY A 149 27.96 -3.54 -2.06
N LEU A 150 26.74 -3.08 -2.40
CA LEU A 150 25.55 -3.38 -1.61
C LEU A 150 25.22 -4.87 -1.64
N GLU A 151 25.27 -5.52 -0.48
CA GLU A 151 24.74 -6.86 -0.31
C GLU A 151 23.23 -6.88 -0.57
N LYS A 152 22.77 -7.97 -1.20
CA LYS A 152 21.39 -8.11 -1.65
C LYS A 152 20.41 -8.02 -0.48
N GLU A 153 20.72 -8.65 0.65
CA GLU A 153 19.87 -8.67 1.85
C GLU A 153 19.71 -7.26 2.44
N GLN A 154 20.79 -6.48 2.49
CA GLN A 154 20.75 -5.10 2.97
C GLN A 154 19.93 -4.20 2.04
N LEU A 155 20.11 -4.37 0.73
CA LEU A 155 19.32 -3.65 -0.26
C LEU A 155 17.83 -4.01 -0.16
N ASP A 156 17.48 -5.30 -0.11
CA ASP A 156 16.09 -5.75 -0.02
C ASP A 156 15.42 -5.24 1.27
N ALA A 157 16.14 -5.22 2.41
CA ALA A 157 15.67 -4.63 3.65
C ALA A 157 15.45 -3.11 3.54
N THR A 158 16.36 -2.41 2.87
CA THR A 158 16.25 -0.96 2.62
C THR A 158 15.03 -0.65 1.74
N ILE A 159 14.87 -1.39 0.63
CA ILE A 159 13.71 -1.24 -0.26
C ILE A 159 12.42 -1.53 0.50
N LEU A 160 12.36 -2.62 1.27
CA LEU A 160 11.18 -2.95 2.07
C LEU A 160 10.81 -1.81 3.04
N SER A 161 11.81 -1.23 3.70
CA SER A 161 11.63 -0.09 4.61
C SER A 161 11.11 1.16 3.89
N ILE A 162 11.51 1.39 2.63
CA ILE A 162 10.98 2.48 1.80
C ILE A 162 9.54 2.17 1.39
N LEU A 163 9.24 0.94 0.95
CA LEU A 163 7.90 0.54 0.57
C LEU A 163 6.93 0.62 1.76
N ASP A 164 7.35 0.27 2.98
CA ASP A 164 6.55 0.45 4.18
C ASP A 164 6.21 1.95 4.41
N ARG A 165 7.14 2.87 4.13
CA ARG A 165 6.90 4.32 4.27
C ARG A 165 5.94 4.88 3.21
N ILE A 166 5.87 4.25 2.04
CA ILE A 166 5.01 4.65 0.93
C ILE A 166 3.64 3.97 1.03
N LEU A 167 3.58 2.68 1.36
CA LEU A 167 2.37 1.86 1.17
C LEU A 167 1.62 1.54 2.48
N SER A 168 2.29 1.54 3.64
CA SER A 168 1.64 1.17 4.91
C SER A 168 0.55 2.18 5.29
N SER A 169 -0.59 1.68 5.77
CA SER A 169 -1.74 2.51 6.16
C SER A 169 -1.41 3.56 7.23
N SER A 170 -0.42 3.31 8.10
CA SER A 170 0.03 4.23 9.13
C SER A 170 1.18 5.15 8.69
N ALA A 171 1.71 4.96 7.49
CA ALA A 171 2.86 5.72 7.00
C ALA A 171 2.45 6.99 6.24
N PRO A 172 3.37 7.95 6.06
CA PRO A 172 3.10 9.20 5.34
C PRO A 172 2.64 9.03 3.89
N GLY A 173 3.04 7.94 3.21
CA GLY A 173 2.74 7.75 1.80
C GLY A 173 3.63 8.55 0.85
N ILE A 174 4.69 9.16 1.35
CA ILE A 174 5.65 9.96 0.60
C ILE A 174 7.05 9.82 1.21
N VAL A 175 8.07 9.85 0.36
CA VAL A 175 9.49 9.95 0.75
C VAL A 175 10.21 10.94 -0.16
N LYS A 176 11.29 11.53 0.34
CA LYS A 176 12.25 12.33 -0.44
C LYS A 176 13.53 11.53 -0.62
N ILE A 177 14.01 11.41 -1.85
CA ILE A 177 15.35 10.89 -2.12
C ILE A 177 16.32 12.07 -2.07
N ILE A 178 17.40 11.91 -1.31
CA ILE A 178 18.44 12.92 -1.12
C ILE A 178 19.79 12.40 -1.64
N ASP A 179 20.79 13.27 -1.70
CA ASP A 179 22.14 12.95 -2.18
C ASP A 179 22.18 12.38 -3.61
N LEU A 180 21.28 12.85 -4.48
CA LEU A 180 21.26 12.42 -5.87
C LEU A 180 22.54 12.87 -6.60
N PRO A 181 23.08 12.04 -7.52
CA PRO A 181 24.15 12.47 -8.40
C PRO A 181 23.65 13.58 -9.34
N SER A 182 24.59 14.34 -9.91
CA SER A 182 24.26 15.29 -10.98
C SER A 182 23.58 14.55 -12.13
N PRO A 183 22.45 15.07 -12.66
CA PRO A 183 21.74 14.43 -13.74
C PRO A 183 22.54 14.47 -15.05
N ASN A 184 22.39 13.45 -15.90
CA ASN A 184 22.74 13.58 -17.30
C ASN A 184 21.61 14.35 -18.01
N ILE A 185 21.87 15.62 -18.33
CA ILE A 185 20.88 16.53 -18.93
C ILE A 185 20.33 16.00 -20.27
N GLU A 186 21.15 15.29 -21.06
CA GLU A 186 20.71 14.72 -22.33
C GLU A 186 19.70 13.59 -22.10
N ASP A 187 19.98 12.68 -21.16
CA ASP A 187 19.11 11.58 -20.79
C ASP A 187 17.77 12.09 -20.22
N GLU A 188 17.83 13.07 -19.31
CA GLU A 188 16.65 13.71 -18.72
C GLU A 188 15.76 14.39 -19.78
N ARG A 189 16.36 15.08 -20.75
CA ARG A 189 15.64 15.76 -21.84
C ARG A 189 15.12 14.81 -22.92
N ASN A 190 15.81 13.70 -23.16
CA ASN A 190 15.41 12.67 -24.13
C ASN A 190 14.47 11.60 -23.53
N HIS A 191 14.06 11.76 -22.27
CA HIS A 191 13.14 10.87 -21.56
C HIS A 191 13.63 9.42 -21.40
N LYS A 192 14.95 9.22 -21.38
CA LYS A 192 15.57 7.88 -21.30
C LYS A 192 16.56 7.84 -20.14
N ASN A 193 16.63 6.74 -19.41
CA ASN A 193 17.61 6.52 -18.34
C ASN A 193 17.71 7.63 -17.28
N ASN A 194 16.65 8.42 -17.07
CA ASN A 194 16.65 9.48 -16.07
C ASN A 194 16.67 8.94 -14.64
N LEU A 195 17.13 9.79 -13.71
CA LEU A 195 17.29 9.47 -12.30
C LEU A 195 16.01 8.95 -11.65
N ASN A 196 14.88 9.58 -11.95
CA ASN A 196 13.57 9.16 -11.44
C ASN A 196 13.22 7.72 -11.87
N THR A 197 13.40 7.39 -13.16
CA THR A 197 13.16 6.03 -13.68
C THR A 197 14.13 5.03 -13.08
N LEU A 198 15.41 5.38 -12.90
CA LEU A 198 16.39 4.50 -12.27
C LEU A 198 15.98 4.17 -10.83
N VAL A 199 15.60 5.18 -10.04
CA VAL A 199 15.13 5.00 -8.65
C VAL A 199 13.87 4.13 -8.62
N LEU A 200 12.85 4.43 -9.43
CA LEU A 200 11.62 3.64 -9.42
C LEU A 200 11.85 2.20 -9.88
N LYS A 201 12.68 1.96 -10.91
CA LYS A 201 13.07 0.60 -11.30
C LYS A 201 13.86 -0.11 -10.20
N ARG A 202 14.72 0.60 -9.46
CA ARG A 202 15.46 0.02 -8.35
C ARG A 202 14.54 -0.40 -7.22
N LEU A 203 13.52 0.40 -6.92
CA LEU A 203 12.53 0.10 -5.89
C LEU A 203 11.56 -1.02 -6.32
N PHE A 204 11.02 -0.94 -7.55
CA PHE A 204 9.85 -1.72 -7.98
C PHE A 204 10.12 -2.76 -9.08
N GLY A 205 11.31 -2.75 -9.70
CA GLY A 205 11.71 -3.63 -10.79
C GLY A 205 11.27 -3.16 -12.18
N SER A 206 10.13 -2.47 -12.29
CA SER A 206 9.62 -1.92 -13.55
C SER A 206 8.86 -0.60 -13.33
N VAL A 207 8.59 0.11 -14.43
CA VAL A 207 7.81 1.36 -14.46
C VAL A 207 6.69 1.25 -15.50
N PHE A 208 5.77 2.19 -15.50
CA PHE A 208 4.65 2.22 -16.44
C PHE A 208 5.14 2.31 -17.90
N ILE A 209 4.63 1.42 -18.75
CA ILE A 209 4.90 1.41 -20.19
C ILE A 209 3.75 2.15 -20.87
N HIS A 210 4.04 3.33 -21.42
CA HIS A 210 3.02 4.12 -22.10
C HIS A 210 2.66 3.47 -23.46
N PRO A 211 1.37 3.32 -23.79
CA PRO A 211 0.92 2.52 -24.94
C PRO A 211 1.48 2.98 -26.30
N ILE A 212 1.84 4.26 -26.43
CA ILE A 212 2.37 4.82 -27.69
C ILE A 212 3.88 5.09 -27.63
N ARG A 213 4.45 5.38 -26.45
CA ARG A 213 5.86 5.80 -26.33
C ARG A 213 6.81 4.61 -26.18
N GLY A 214 6.29 3.42 -25.86
CA GLY A 214 7.08 2.23 -25.61
C GLY A 214 7.67 2.18 -24.20
N SER A 215 8.53 1.19 -23.96
CA SER A 215 9.14 0.91 -22.66
C SER A 215 10.06 2.04 -22.21
N ASP A 216 10.01 2.36 -20.93
CA ASP A 216 10.97 3.22 -20.22
C ASP A 216 11.03 4.71 -20.62
N GLN A 217 10.09 5.19 -21.41
CA GLN A 217 10.01 6.63 -21.73
C GLN A 217 9.24 7.39 -20.64
N THR A 218 9.91 8.33 -19.97
CA THR A 218 9.28 9.28 -19.02
C THR A 218 8.49 10.35 -19.73
N PHE A 219 7.72 11.12 -18.96
CA PHE A 219 7.20 12.40 -19.40
C PHE A 219 7.93 13.53 -18.67
N ASN A 220 8.31 14.57 -19.41
CA ASN A 220 8.73 15.82 -18.78
C ASN A 220 7.51 16.72 -18.67
N VAL A 221 7.40 17.38 -17.52
CA VAL A 221 6.44 18.46 -17.28
C VAL A 221 7.24 19.75 -17.27
N SER A 222 7.13 20.50 -18.36
CA SER A 222 7.95 21.70 -18.61
C SER A 222 7.09 22.95 -18.69
N SER A 223 7.62 24.08 -18.24
CA SER A 223 6.97 25.39 -18.31
C SER A 223 7.99 26.40 -18.82
N HIS A 224 7.73 26.98 -19.99
CA HIS A 224 8.58 28.01 -20.58
C HIS A 224 7.87 29.38 -20.60
N ALA A 225 8.65 30.46 -20.67
CA ALA A 225 8.12 31.83 -20.67
C ALA A 225 7.10 32.09 -21.79
N HIS A 226 7.28 31.46 -22.96
CA HIS A 226 6.38 31.56 -24.11
C HIS A 226 5.01 30.89 -23.87
N ASP A 227 4.92 29.88 -22.99
CA ASP A 227 3.69 29.12 -22.75
C ASP A 227 2.66 29.92 -21.93
N SER A 228 3.09 30.99 -21.26
CA SER A 228 2.20 31.94 -20.57
C SER A 228 1.17 32.61 -21.49
N THR A 229 1.43 32.63 -22.80
CA THR A 229 0.58 33.27 -23.82
C THR A 229 -0.35 32.31 -24.57
N ARG A 230 -0.13 30.99 -24.42
CA ARG A 230 -0.93 29.97 -25.11
C ARG A 230 -2.17 29.64 -24.28
N LYS A 231 -3.34 30.13 -24.70
CA LYS A 231 -4.64 29.56 -24.28
C LYS A 231 -4.80 28.18 -24.93
N ILE A 232 -4.17 27.15 -24.36
CA ILE A 232 -4.37 25.75 -24.77
C ILE A 232 -5.24 25.07 -23.72
N GLY A 233 -6.22 24.32 -24.20
CA GLY A 233 -7.21 23.63 -23.36
C GLY A 233 -6.56 22.66 -22.38
N LEU A 234 -7.07 22.68 -21.15
CA LEU A 234 -6.77 21.77 -20.04
C LEU A 234 -6.65 20.31 -20.49
N PRO A 235 -5.81 19.49 -19.81
CA PRO A 235 -5.18 19.73 -18.50
C PRO A 235 -3.79 20.42 -18.56
N ASN A 236 -3.62 21.46 -17.74
CA ASN A 236 -2.54 22.47 -17.79
C ASN A 236 -1.30 22.13 -16.93
N TYR A 237 -0.72 20.93 -17.06
CA TYR A 237 0.52 20.61 -16.34
C TYR A 237 1.73 21.39 -16.88
N ASP A 238 1.77 21.64 -18.20
CA ASP A 238 2.81 22.43 -18.90
C ASP A 238 2.50 23.93 -18.96
N THR A 239 2.08 24.51 -17.84
CA THR A 239 1.79 25.96 -17.75
C THR A 239 2.29 26.52 -16.42
N THR A 240 2.33 27.85 -16.29
CA THR A 240 2.58 28.51 -15.00
C THR A 240 1.35 28.57 -14.09
N GLN A 241 0.19 28.05 -14.54
CA GLN A 241 -1.06 28.10 -13.79
C GLN A 241 -1.09 27.07 -12.65
N ILE A 242 -2.00 27.33 -11.71
CA ILE A 242 -2.32 26.42 -10.61
C ILE A 242 -2.77 25.06 -11.14
N LEU A 243 -2.23 24.01 -10.54
CA LEU A 243 -2.66 22.63 -10.72
C LEU A 243 -3.24 22.16 -9.40
N LEU A 244 -4.57 22.03 -9.35
CA LEU A 244 -5.30 21.63 -8.15
C LEU A 244 -4.85 20.25 -7.64
N PRO A 245 -5.00 19.95 -6.34
CA PRO A 245 -4.77 18.61 -5.82
C PRO A 245 -5.51 17.55 -6.64
N HIS A 246 -4.76 16.60 -7.19
CA HIS A 246 -5.25 15.52 -8.03
C HIS A 246 -4.40 14.26 -7.88
N THR A 247 -4.94 13.15 -8.39
CA THR A 247 -4.23 11.90 -8.65
C THR A 247 -4.00 11.79 -10.14
N ASP A 248 -2.78 11.44 -10.54
CA ASP A 248 -2.47 11.22 -11.95
C ASP A 248 -3.11 9.93 -12.45
N HIS A 249 -3.29 9.84 -13.77
CA HIS A 249 -3.82 8.64 -14.43
C HIS A 249 -5.25 8.23 -13.99
N ALA A 250 -6.00 9.14 -13.35
CA ALA A 250 -7.38 8.91 -12.89
C ALA A 250 -8.38 8.51 -13.99
N PHE A 251 -8.03 8.66 -15.26
CA PHE A 251 -8.83 8.28 -16.43
C PHE A 251 -8.52 6.89 -16.99
N TYR A 252 -7.48 6.19 -16.49
CA TYR A 252 -7.22 4.79 -16.83
C TYR A 252 -8.09 3.87 -15.98
N ASP A 253 -8.55 2.75 -16.55
CA ASP A 253 -9.27 1.72 -15.79
C ASP A 253 -8.42 1.21 -14.61
N ASN A 254 -7.14 0.95 -14.86
CA ASN A 254 -6.13 0.59 -13.87
C ASN A 254 -5.12 1.76 -13.70
N PRO A 255 -5.39 2.72 -12.79
CA PRO A 255 -4.49 3.84 -12.55
C PRO A 255 -3.18 3.39 -11.90
N ILE A 256 -2.18 4.27 -11.94
CA ILE A 256 -0.87 4.05 -11.30
C ILE A 256 -0.96 4.27 -9.80
N GLN A 257 -0.25 3.44 -9.04
CA GLN A 257 -0.24 3.52 -7.57
C GLN A 257 0.91 4.36 -7.05
N VAL A 258 2.10 4.27 -7.65
CA VAL A 258 3.25 5.08 -7.20
C VAL A 258 3.67 6.04 -8.29
N GLN A 259 4.01 7.26 -7.89
CA GLN A 259 4.55 8.30 -8.76
C GLN A 259 5.83 8.85 -8.16
N GLY A 260 6.82 9.08 -9.02
CA GLY A 260 8.04 9.81 -8.70
C GLY A 260 8.12 11.08 -9.52
N PHE A 261 8.68 12.14 -8.95
CA PHE A 261 8.86 13.42 -9.63
C PHE A 261 10.16 14.10 -9.23
N TYR A 262 11.02 14.32 -10.23
CA TYR A 262 12.34 14.95 -10.08
C TYR A 262 12.32 16.39 -10.59
N GLY A 263 12.85 17.35 -9.82
CA GLY A 263 13.08 18.72 -10.28
C GLY A 263 14.40 18.81 -11.08
N LEU A 264 14.33 19.14 -12.36
CA LEU A 264 15.51 19.24 -13.24
C LEU A 264 16.07 20.67 -13.31
N GLU A 265 15.21 21.65 -13.55
CA GLU A 265 15.57 23.07 -13.64
C GLU A 265 14.37 23.94 -13.21
N GLY A 266 14.66 25.14 -12.71
CA GLY A 266 13.65 26.06 -12.17
C GLY A 266 13.00 25.59 -10.88
N GLU A 267 12.26 26.49 -10.24
CA GLU A 267 11.59 26.24 -8.96
C GLU A 267 10.06 26.36 -9.08
N SER A 268 9.33 25.54 -8.32
CA SER A 268 7.87 25.64 -8.21
C SER A 268 7.39 25.34 -6.79
N GLU A 269 6.29 25.96 -6.38
CA GLU A 269 5.62 25.64 -5.12
C GLU A 269 4.61 24.51 -5.39
N ASN A 270 5.01 23.30 -5.02
CA ASN A 270 4.23 22.07 -5.19
C ASN A 270 3.40 21.79 -3.95
N THR A 271 2.28 21.08 -4.13
CA THR A 271 1.36 20.75 -3.04
C THR A 271 1.15 19.26 -2.88
N PHE A 272 1.03 18.78 -1.64
CA PHE A 272 0.64 17.41 -1.29
C PHE A 272 -0.47 17.41 -0.25
N VAL A 273 -1.41 16.46 -0.35
CA VAL A 273 -2.55 16.33 0.57
C VAL A 273 -2.75 14.87 0.95
N SER A 274 -2.82 14.58 2.25
CA SER A 274 -3.24 13.27 2.76
C SER A 274 -4.75 13.08 2.60
N VAL A 275 -5.17 12.15 1.73
CA VAL A 275 -6.61 11.88 1.54
C VAL A 275 -7.24 11.36 2.82
N LEU A 276 -6.55 10.51 3.55
CA LEU A 276 -7.12 9.94 4.78
C LEU A 276 -7.44 11.04 5.79
N ALA A 277 -6.54 12.01 6.01
CA ALA A 277 -6.82 13.13 6.90
C ALA A 277 -7.96 14.03 6.39
N ALA A 278 -8.05 14.23 5.07
CA ALA A 278 -9.15 14.96 4.46
C ALA A 278 -10.49 14.23 4.63
N LEU A 279 -10.50 12.90 4.49
CA LEU A 279 -11.69 12.07 4.70
C LEU A 279 -12.13 12.03 6.16
N GLU A 280 -11.20 11.98 7.12
CA GLU A 280 -11.56 12.06 8.54
C GLU A 280 -12.18 13.42 8.89
N THR A 281 -11.67 14.50 8.28
CA THR A 281 -12.30 15.84 8.38
C THR A 281 -13.69 15.83 7.74
N LEU A 282 -13.84 15.22 6.56
CA LEU A 282 -15.12 15.13 5.86
C LEU A 282 -16.15 14.31 6.63
N LYS A 283 -15.76 13.17 7.22
CA LYS A 283 -16.63 12.35 8.08
C LYS A 283 -17.14 13.13 9.29
N THR A 284 -16.28 13.96 9.86
CA THR A 284 -16.62 14.79 11.03
C THR A 284 -17.54 15.94 10.66
N GLU A 285 -17.23 16.68 9.59
CA GLU A 285 -17.96 17.90 9.22
C GLU A 285 -19.20 17.66 8.36
N ALA A 286 -19.18 16.62 7.52
CA ALA A 286 -20.21 16.35 6.51
C ALA A 286 -20.30 14.83 6.20
N PRO A 287 -20.76 13.99 7.14
CA PRO A 287 -20.79 12.54 6.98
C PRO A 287 -21.60 12.07 5.75
N ALA A 288 -22.68 12.77 5.38
CA ALA A 288 -23.44 12.48 4.16
C ALA A 288 -22.59 12.68 2.89
N SER A 289 -21.69 13.68 2.88
CA SER A 289 -20.76 13.88 1.75
C SER A 289 -19.75 12.75 1.63
N TYR A 290 -19.25 12.21 2.75
CA TYR A 290 -18.38 11.04 2.72
C TYR A 290 -19.06 9.84 2.05
N HIS A 291 -20.34 9.59 2.38
CA HIS A 291 -21.12 8.53 1.74
C HIS A 291 -21.19 8.69 0.21
N HIS A 292 -21.49 9.90 -0.29
CA HIS A 292 -21.55 10.14 -1.74
C HIS A 292 -20.21 9.97 -2.44
N LEU A 293 -19.08 10.35 -1.84
CA LEU A 293 -17.77 10.12 -2.45
C LEU A 293 -17.43 8.62 -2.64
N CYS A 294 -17.97 7.76 -1.77
CA CYS A 294 -17.72 6.32 -1.80
C CYS A 294 -18.70 5.55 -2.69
N HIS A 295 -19.87 6.12 -3.01
CA HIS A 295 -20.96 5.38 -3.66
C HIS A 295 -21.50 6.02 -4.94
N THR A 296 -21.31 7.33 -5.15
CA THR A 296 -21.77 8.00 -6.37
C THR A 296 -20.66 7.98 -7.42
N PRO A 297 -20.84 7.27 -8.56
CA PRO A 297 -19.82 7.23 -9.60
C PRO A 297 -19.71 8.56 -10.34
N MET A 298 -18.56 8.79 -10.95
CA MET A 298 -18.31 9.89 -11.86
C MET A 298 -17.58 9.39 -13.11
N THR A 299 -17.79 10.06 -14.24
CA THR A 299 -16.93 9.85 -15.41
C THR A 299 -15.62 10.62 -15.22
N VAL A 300 -14.50 10.04 -15.65
CA VAL A 300 -13.20 10.72 -15.69
C VAL A 300 -12.56 10.43 -17.03
N GLY A 301 -12.14 11.46 -17.77
CA GLY A 301 -11.61 11.25 -19.12
C GLY A 301 -10.77 12.39 -19.67
N ARG A 302 -10.02 12.08 -20.72
CA ARG A 302 -9.22 13.04 -21.49
C ARG A 302 -9.03 12.59 -22.93
N VAL A 303 -8.55 13.53 -23.75
CA VAL A 303 -8.04 13.25 -25.10
C VAL A 303 -6.56 13.63 -25.15
N SER A 304 -5.71 12.64 -25.35
CA SER A 304 -4.26 12.82 -25.52
C SER A 304 -3.92 12.99 -27.00
N ARG A 305 -3.51 14.21 -27.40
CA ARG A 305 -3.22 14.54 -28.81
C ARG A 305 -1.72 14.59 -29.15
N PHE A 306 -0.85 14.20 -28.21
CA PHE A 306 0.60 14.44 -28.30
C PHE A 306 1.40 13.35 -29.04
N TYR A 307 0.76 12.24 -29.40
CA TYR A 307 1.46 11.02 -29.85
C TYR A 307 1.01 10.50 -31.22
N GLY A 308 0.53 11.40 -32.09
CA GLY A 308 -0.06 11.05 -33.39
C GLY A 308 -1.59 11.13 -33.33
N ASP A 309 -2.27 10.04 -33.68
CA ASP A 309 -3.73 9.98 -33.62
C ASP A 309 -4.24 10.24 -32.19
N PRO A 310 -5.31 11.04 -32.00
CA PRO A 310 -5.82 11.32 -30.68
C PRO A 310 -6.23 10.05 -29.93
N LEU A 311 -5.64 9.84 -28.74
CA LEU A 311 -6.02 8.77 -27.83
C LEU A 311 -7.13 9.25 -26.90
N TYR A 312 -8.31 8.65 -27.01
CA TYR A 312 -9.47 8.92 -26.16
C TYR A 312 -9.46 7.95 -24.97
N GLN A 313 -9.51 8.49 -23.76
CA GLN A 313 -9.40 7.70 -22.54
C GLN A 313 -10.51 8.13 -21.59
N ALA A 314 -11.25 7.17 -21.07
CA ALA A 314 -12.27 7.43 -20.09
C ALA A 314 -12.46 6.20 -19.19
N THR A 315 -12.92 6.45 -17.97
CA THR A 315 -13.34 5.41 -17.04
C THR A 315 -14.50 5.93 -16.19
N VAL A 316 -15.17 5.02 -15.49
CA VAL A 316 -16.26 5.32 -14.56
C VAL A 316 -15.93 4.68 -13.23
N ASP A 317 -15.88 5.48 -12.17
CA ASP A 317 -15.56 5.01 -10.83
C ASP A 317 -16.07 6.01 -9.79
N THR A 318 -16.03 5.63 -8.53
CA THR A 318 -16.25 6.53 -7.38
C THR A 318 -14.97 7.31 -7.07
N ALA A 319 -15.10 8.42 -6.32
CA ALA A 319 -13.92 9.18 -5.90
C ALA A 319 -13.08 8.40 -4.89
N ILE A 320 -13.72 7.60 -4.03
CA ILE A 320 -13.09 6.79 -2.99
C ILE A 320 -13.50 5.33 -3.17
N THR A 321 -12.55 4.49 -3.57
CA THR A 321 -12.72 3.03 -3.64
C THR A 321 -12.32 2.41 -2.30
N MET A 322 -13.19 1.55 -1.75
CA MET A 322 -12.93 0.80 -0.51
C MET A 322 -12.20 -0.52 -0.78
N GLN A 323 -11.50 -1.02 0.24
CA GLN A 323 -10.93 -2.37 0.21
C GLN A 323 -12.05 -3.41 0.16
N PRO A 324 -11.93 -4.49 -0.65
CA PRO A 324 -12.91 -5.57 -0.65
C PRO A 324 -13.17 -6.11 0.76
N GLY A 325 -14.44 -6.18 1.15
CA GLY A 325 -14.83 -6.68 2.47
C GLY A 325 -14.68 -5.68 3.63
N SER A 326 -14.29 -4.42 3.37
CA SER A 326 -14.22 -3.36 4.38
C SER A 326 -15.01 -2.12 3.96
N SER A 327 -15.79 -1.55 4.88
CA SER A 327 -16.46 -0.26 4.72
C SER A 327 -15.66 0.93 5.23
N ASP A 328 -14.50 0.69 5.85
CA ASP A 328 -13.73 1.71 6.58
C ASP A 328 -12.28 1.87 6.10
N ASP A 329 -11.81 0.94 5.25
CA ASP A 329 -10.45 0.96 4.73
C ASP A 329 -10.44 1.35 3.25
N VAL A 330 -9.93 2.56 3.00
CA VAL A 330 -9.79 3.09 1.65
C VAL A 330 -8.72 2.30 0.92
N LYS A 331 -9.09 1.74 -0.25
CA LYS A 331 -8.15 1.15 -1.19
C LYS A 331 -7.45 2.23 -1.99
N ARG A 332 -8.23 3.17 -2.54
CA ARG A 332 -7.74 4.13 -3.52
C ARG A 332 -8.60 5.38 -3.55
N VAL A 333 -7.95 6.53 -3.71
CA VAL A 333 -8.57 7.75 -4.21
C VAL A 333 -8.42 7.86 -5.73
N ARG A 334 -9.48 8.31 -6.40
CA ARG A 334 -9.47 8.69 -7.80
C ARG A 334 -10.07 10.07 -7.90
N TRP A 335 -9.21 11.09 -7.97
CA TRP A 335 -9.67 12.48 -7.97
C TRP A 335 -8.85 13.32 -8.93
N HIS A 336 -9.48 13.88 -9.95
CA HIS A 336 -8.82 14.86 -10.81
C HIS A 336 -9.83 15.92 -11.26
N PRO A 337 -9.91 17.08 -10.57
CA PRO A 337 -11.03 18.02 -10.74
C PRO A 337 -11.15 18.57 -12.17
N ASN A 338 -10.03 18.66 -12.91
CA ASN A 338 -10.04 19.11 -14.30
C ASN A 338 -10.44 18.04 -15.33
N LEU A 339 -10.45 16.76 -14.94
CA LEU A 339 -10.75 15.62 -15.82
C LEU A 339 -12.03 14.87 -15.42
N THR A 340 -12.55 15.14 -14.22
CA THR A 340 -13.86 14.68 -13.79
C THR A 340 -14.95 15.30 -14.67
N GLY A 341 -15.78 14.43 -15.25
CA GLY A 341 -16.94 14.78 -16.06
C GLY A 341 -18.24 14.72 -15.24
N SER A 342 -19.19 13.92 -15.72
CA SER A 342 -20.54 13.83 -15.16
C SER A 342 -20.57 13.00 -13.88
N LEU A 343 -21.33 13.48 -12.88
CA LEU A 343 -21.75 12.65 -11.75
C LEU A 343 -22.90 11.74 -12.18
N LEU A 344 -22.78 10.45 -11.90
CA LEU A 344 -23.77 9.43 -12.28
C LEU A 344 -24.66 9.09 -11.07
N SER A 345 -25.35 10.11 -10.55
CA SER A 345 -26.32 9.97 -9.46
C SER A 345 -27.76 9.90 -9.98
N PRO A 346 -28.68 9.27 -9.23
CA PRO A 346 -30.11 9.49 -9.41
C PRO A 346 -30.49 10.98 -9.32
N TYR A 347 -31.63 11.35 -9.91
CA TYR A 347 -32.10 12.73 -9.97
C TYR A 347 -32.19 13.38 -8.58
N ASP A 348 -32.78 12.67 -7.62
CA ASP A 348 -33.02 13.17 -6.26
C ASP A 348 -31.75 13.26 -5.40
N GLU A 349 -30.65 12.62 -5.81
CA GLU A 349 -29.37 12.61 -5.08
C GLU A 349 -28.32 13.56 -5.68
N TYR A 350 -28.60 14.16 -6.84
CA TYR A 350 -27.61 14.96 -7.57
C TYR A 350 -27.08 16.14 -6.76
N LYS A 351 -27.95 16.80 -5.99
CA LYS A 351 -27.56 17.98 -5.21
C LYS A 351 -26.54 17.61 -4.13
N GLU A 352 -26.79 16.53 -3.42
CA GLU A 352 -25.98 16.01 -2.32
C GLU A 352 -24.65 15.46 -2.86
N ALA A 353 -24.70 14.70 -3.96
CA ALA A 353 -23.51 14.21 -4.65
C ALA A 353 -22.61 15.36 -5.16
N ARG A 354 -23.21 16.43 -5.70
CA ARG A 354 -22.47 17.62 -6.11
C ARG A 354 -21.85 18.35 -4.91
N LEU A 355 -22.62 18.51 -3.82
CA LEU A 355 -22.10 19.14 -2.58
C LEU A 355 -20.95 18.35 -1.98
N ALA A 356 -20.98 17.02 -2.07
CA ALA A 356 -19.90 16.16 -1.59
C ALA A 356 -18.56 16.46 -2.28
N HIS A 357 -18.57 16.56 -3.61
CA HIS A 357 -17.38 16.90 -4.39
C HIS A 357 -16.86 18.32 -4.11
N LEU A 358 -17.76 19.29 -3.94
CA LEU A 358 -17.38 20.66 -3.57
C LEU A 358 -16.76 20.71 -2.17
N LYS A 359 -17.37 20.03 -1.20
CA LYS A 359 -16.87 19.98 0.18
C LYS A 359 -15.52 19.27 0.25
N PHE A 360 -15.35 18.19 -0.50
CA PHE A 360 -14.06 17.50 -0.58
C PHE A 360 -12.98 18.41 -1.16
N GLN A 361 -13.23 19.04 -2.31
CA GLN A 361 -12.30 19.97 -2.94
C GLN A 361 -11.94 21.17 -2.04
N GLU A 362 -12.90 21.65 -1.24
CA GLU A 362 -12.69 22.69 -0.24
C GLU A 362 -11.72 22.23 0.86
N ILE A 363 -11.99 21.08 1.50
CA ILE A 363 -11.11 20.52 2.54
C ILE A 363 -9.69 20.31 2.01
N LEU A 364 -9.54 19.76 0.81
CA LEU A 364 -8.24 19.51 0.18
C LEU A 364 -7.39 20.78 -0.01
N ARG A 365 -8.02 21.96 -0.03
CA ARG A 365 -7.38 23.25 -0.24
C ARG A 365 -7.13 24.05 1.04
N ARG A 366 -7.48 23.52 2.20
CA ARG A 366 -7.19 24.19 3.48
C ARG A 366 -5.71 24.13 3.78
N ASP A 367 -5.17 25.20 4.37
CA ASP A 367 -3.77 25.24 4.79
C ASP A 367 -3.43 24.18 5.86
N THR A 368 -4.43 23.65 6.57
CA THR A 368 -4.27 22.52 7.50
C THR A 368 -3.97 21.19 6.80
N HIS A 369 -4.36 21.03 5.53
CA HIS A 369 -4.28 19.76 4.79
C HIS A 369 -3.31 19.83 3.61
N GLN A 370 -3.15 21.01 3.01
CA GLN A 370 -2.33 21.20 1.82
C GLN A 370 -0.91 21.58 2.20
N LEU A 371 -0.03 20.58 2.28
CA LEU A 371 1.41 20.82 2.42
C LEU A 371 1.90 21.53 1.16
N LYS A 372 2.47 22.72 1.33
CA LYS A 372 3.13 23.50 0.26
C LYS A 372 4.64 23.40 0.45
N LEU A 373 5.35 22.95 -0.57
CA LEU A 373 6.82 22.87 -0.55
C LEU A 373 7.40 23.45 -1.83
N VAL A 374 8.59 24.04 -1.72
CA VAL A 374 9.33 24.50 -2.91
C VAL A 374 10.11 23.31 -3.46
N LEU A 375 9.74 22.87 -4.66
CA LEU A 375 10.48 21.89 -5.43
C LEU A 375 11.60 22.59 -6.17
N LYS A 376 12.84 22.16 -5.91
CA LYS A 376 14.05 22.75 -6.51
C LYS A 376 14.77 21.74 -7.41
N PRO A 377 15.69 22.20 -8.28
CA PRO A 377 16.58 21.32 -9.01
C PRO A 377 17.33 20.38 -8.04
N GLY A 378 17.32 19.08 -8.34
CA GLY A 378 17.92 18.06 -7.48
C GLY A 378 16.95 17.39 -6.50
N ASP A 379 15.75 17.92 -6.27
CA ASP A 379 14.76 17.26 -5.42
C ASP A 379 14.06 16.11 -6.16
N LEU A 380 14.01 14.92 -5.55
CA LEU A 380 13.18 13.80 -6.00
C LEU A 380 12.23 13.36 -4.89
N TYR A 381 10.92 13.38 -5.17
CA TYR A 381 9.89 12.83 -4.30
C TYR A 381 9.26 11.59 -4.92
N VAL A 382 8.94 10.60 -4.10
CA VAL A 382 8.21 9.38 -4.48
C VAL A 382 7.03 9.19 -3.53
N TRP A 383 5.83 8.96 -4.06
CA TRP A 383 4.61 8.86 -3.24
C TRP A 383 3.59 7.86 -3.76
N ASP A 384 2.66 7.52 -2.88
CA ASP A 384 1.47 6.72 -3.16
C ASP A 384 0.33 7.60 -3.71
N ASN A 385 0.16 7.55 -5.03
CA ASN A 385 -0.88 8.23 -5.79
C ASN A 385 -2.30 7.67 -5.52
N PHE A 386 -2.44 6.54 -4.81
CA PHE A 386 -3.74 6.07 -4.33
C PHE A 386 -4.16 6.69 -2.99
N ARG A 387 -3.26 7.42 -2.32
CA ARG A 387 -3.52 7.98 -0.98
C ARG A 387 -3.17 9.45 -0.83
N LEU A 388 -2.30 9.97 -1.70
CA LEU A 388 -1.92 11.37 -1.73
C LEU A 388 -2.40 12.04 -3.02
N LEU A 389 -2.99 13.22 -2.87
CA LEU A 389 -3.17 14.14 -4.00
C LEU A 389 -1.97 15.05 -4.07
N HIS A 390 -1.57 15.39 -5.28
CA HIS A 390 -0.48 16.33 -5.54
C HIS A 390 -0.95 17.46 -6.46
N GLY A 391 -0.19 18.55 -6.51
CA GLY A 391 -0.53 19.73 -7.28
C GLY A 391 0.61 20.74 -7.31
N ARG A 392 0.31 21.93 -7.82
CA ARG A 392 1.26 23.05 -7.92
C ARG A 392 0.50 24.36 -7.73
N GLU A 393 0.88 25.15 -6.74
CA GLU A 393 0.26 26.45 -6.48
C GLU A 393 0.77 27.51 -7.46
N LYS A 394 2.08 27.54 -7.72
CA LYS A 394 2.73 28.49 -8.62
C LYS A 394 4.09 28.00 -9.13
N VAL A 395 4.50 28.52 -10.28
CA VAL A 395 5.88 28.44 -10.79
C VAL A 395 6.63 29.68 -10.33
N LEU A 396 7.82 29.51 -9.77
CA LEU A 396 8.64 30.59 -9.20
C LEU A 396 9.69 31.09 -10.19
N GLU A 397 10.29 30.16 -10.94
CA GLU A 397 11.33 30.45 -11.93
C GLU A 397 11.03 29.72 -13.24
N VAL A 398 11.34 30.34 -14.38
CA VAL A 398 11.25 29.72 -15.72
C VAL A 398 12.58 29.83 -16.46
N PRO A 399 13.00 28.83 -17.27
CA PRO A 399 12.29 27.58 -17.54
C PRO A 399 12.20 26.69 -16.30
N ARG A 400 11.09 25.97 -16.17
CA ARG A 400 10.89 24.96 -15.14
C ARG A 400 10.66 23.64 -15.80
N THR A 401 11.50 22.64 -15.52
CA THR A 401 11.32 21.28 -16.01
C THR A 401 11.37 20.32 -14.84
N GLY A 402 10.39 19.42 -14.77
CA GLY A 402 10.45 18.28 -13.88
C GLY A 402 10.14 16.99 -14.63
N VAL A 403 10.73 15.90 -14.17
CA VAL A 403 10.70 14.60 -14.84
C VAL A 403 9.84 13.65 -14.03
N GLY A 404 8.70 13.27 -14.59
CA GLY A 404 7.70 12.39 -13.98
C GLY A 404 7.83 10.95 -14.49
N GLN A 405 7.62 10.00 -13.59
CA GLN A 405 7.51 8.59 -13.89
C GLN A 405 6.58 7.89 -12.90
N THR A 406 5.94 6.81 -13.33
CA THR A 406 4.89 6.14 -12.56
C THR A 406 5.08 4.64 -12.53
N VAL A 407 4.48 3.98 -11.54
CA VAL A 407 4.52 2.52 -11.37
C VAL A 407 3.09 1.99 -11.22
N PRO A 408 2.68 1.01 -12.05
CA PRO A 408 1.37 0.38 -11.95
C PRO A 408 1.14 -0.37 -10.62
N GLU A 409 -0.12 -0.45 -10.16
CA GLU A 409 -0.53 -1.16 -8.94
C GLU A 409 0.06 -2.58 -8.85
N HIS A 410 -0.08 -3.38 -9.92
CA HIS A 410 0.41 -4.77 -9.90
C HIS A 410 1.93 -4.86 -9.70
N VAL A 411 2.72 -3.99 -10.34
CA VAL A 411 4.19 -3.98 -10.19
C VAL A 411 4.58 -3.62 -8.76
N VAL A 412 3.91 -2.62 -8.17
CA VAL A 412 4.12 -2.22 -6.77
C VAL A 412 3.85 -3.40 -5.84
N HIS A 413 2.70 -4.06 -5.99
CA HIS A 413 2.27 -5.14 -5.12
C HIS A 413 3.10 -6.42 -5.31
N ASP A 414 3.48 -6.79 -6.54
CA ASP A 414 4.34 -7.94 -6.81
C ASP A 414 5.72 -7.79 -6.17
N ARG A 415 6.32 -6.60 -6.28
CA ARG A 415 7.61 -6.33 -5.62
C ARG A 415 7.49 -6.39 -4.11
N TYR A 416 6.49 -5.74 -3.53
CA TYR A 416 6.32 -5.72 -2.07
C TYR A 416 6.07 -7.13 -1.53
N ARG A 417 5.27 -7.93 -2.26
CA ARG A 417 5.03 -9.34 -1.97
C ARG A 417 6.30 -10.17 -2.06
N ALA A 418 7.08 -10.02 -3.13
CA ALA A 418 8.32 -10.76 -3.31
C ALA A 418 9.33 -10.50 -2.18
N LEU A 419 9.46 -9.25 -1.72
CA LEU A 419 10.31 -8.89 -0.58
C LEU A 419 9.83 -9.57 0.71
N CYS A 420 8.53 -9.52 1.00
CA CYS A 420 7.97 -10.14 2.20
C CYS A 420 8.09 -11.67 2.17
N THR A 421 7.73 -12.31 1.05
CA THR A 421 7.85 -13.75 0.86
C THR A 421 9.31 -14.20 0.93
N GLY A 422 10.25 -13.42 0.38
CA GLY A 422 11.68 -13.69 0.47
C GLY A 422 12.19 -13.78 1.91
N LEU A 423 11.71 -12.89 2.80
CA LEU A 423 12.06 -12.90 4.23
C LEU A 423 11.44 -14.06 5.01
N LEU A 424 10.35 -14.63 4.52
CA LEU A 424 9.65 -15.75 5.17
C LEU A 424 10.11 -17.11 4.64
N LYS A 425 10.90 -17.13 3.57
CA LYS A 425 11.40 -18.35 2.96
C LYS A 425 12.27 -19.12 3.95
N GLY A 426 11.97 -20.41 4.10
CA GLY A 426 12.64 -21.30 5.06
C GLY A 426 12.02 -21.30 6.46
N HIS A 427 11.13 -20.35 6.76
CA HIS A 427 10.35 -20.32 8.00
C HIS A 427 8.93 -20.84 7.81
N VAL A 428 8.30 -20.50 6.68
CA VAL A 428 6.96 -20.94 6.30
C VAL A 428 7.01 -21.50 4.88
N GLY A 429 6.31 -22.62 4.62
CA GLY A 429 6.24 -23.24 3.30
C GLY A 429 5.65 -22.29 2.25
N GLU A 430 6.18 -22.31 1.02
CA GLU A 430 5.79 -21.38 -0.05
C GLU A 430 4.29 -21.49 -0.37
N GLU A 431 3.73 -22.70 -0.28
CA GLU A 431 2.31 -23.00 -0.46
C GLU A 431 1.39 -22.19 0.46
N TRP A 432 1.81 -21.94 1.70
CA TRP A 432 1.07 -21.14 2.67
C TRP A 432 1.17 -19.64 2.41
N LEU A 433 2.20 -19.20 1.69
CA LEU A 433 2.44 -17.78 1.42
C LEU A 433 1.63 -17.29 0.21
N VAL A 434 1.35 -18.15 -0.77
CA VAL A 434 0.76 -17.78 -2.07
C VAL A 434 -0.62 -17.14 -1.98
N HIS A 435 -1.46 -17.52 -1.01
CA HIS A 435 -2.81 -16.95 -0.86
C HIS A 435 -2.93 -15.88 0.22
N MET A 436 -1.81 -15.48 0.81
CA MET A 436 -1.82 -14.48 1.87
C MET A 436 -2.20 -13.10 1.34
N PRO A 437 -3.23 -12.44 1.90
CA PRO A 437 -3.43 -11.03 1.63
C PRO A 437 -2.21 -10.23 2.14
N MET A 438 -1.88 -9.15 1.43
CA MET A 438 -0.66 -8.38 1.72
C MET A 438 -0.53 -7.88 3.17
N PRO A 439 -1.59 -7.39 3.84
CA PRO A 439 -1.50 -7.00 5.24
C PRO A 439 -1.06 -8.16 6.14
N GLN A 440 -1.65 -9.34 5.97
CA GLN A 440 -1.31 -10.53 6.77
C GLN A 440 0.10 -11.03 6.46
N LEU A 441 0.52 -11.00 5.19
CA LEU A 441 1.89 -11.33 4.82
C LEU A 441 2.89 -10.38 5.50
N ARG A 442 2.60 -9.08 5.55
CA ARG A 442 3.47 -8.09 6.20
C ARG A 442 3.48 -8.24 7.72
N GLU A 443 2.33 -8.47 8.35
CA GLU A 443 2.26 -8.75 9.80
C GLU A 443 3.07 -9.99 10.16
N MET A 444 3.02 -11.04 9.34
CA MET A 444 3.84 -12.23 9.55
C MET A 444 5.33 -11.88 9.50
N VAL A 445 5.78 -11.08 8.52
CA VAL A 445 7.17 -10.58 8.50
C VAL A 445 7.52 -9.82 9.78
N LYS A 446 6.61 -9.01 10.34
CA LYS A 446 6.86 -8.29 11.62
C LYS A 446 7.04 -9.25 12.78
N ILE A 447 6.24 -10.33 12.86
CA ILE A 447 6.37 -11.36 13.89
C ILE A 447 7.78 -11.97 13.85
N PHE A 448 8.30 -12.26 12.64
CA PHE A 448 9.64 -12.81 12.47
C PHE A 448 10.77 -11.80 12.73
N GLN A 449 10.61 -10.53 12.35
CA GLN A 449 11.63 -9.49 12.55
C GLN A 449 11.67 -8.93 13.99
N GLY A 450 10.53 -8.88 14.68
CA GLY A 450 10.37 -8.33 16.02
C GLY A 450 10.62 -9.33 17.15
N GLY A 451 11.36 -10.41 16.89
CA GLY A 451 11.53 -11.57 17.76
C GLY A 451 12.08 -11.28 19.16
N HIS A 452 11.19 -10.92 20.09
CA HIS A 452 11.28 -11.37 21.49
C HIS A 452 10.67 -12.77 21.69
N TYR A 453 10.07 -13.35 20.65
CA TYR A 453 9.28 -14.58 20.82
C TYR A 453 10.02 -15.87 20.47
N TRP A 454 11.00 -15.85 19.57
CA TRP A 454 11.70 -17.09 19.18
C TRP A 454 13.16 -16.79 18.88
N ILE A 455 13.96 -16.70 19.95
CA ILE A 455 15.40 -16.91 19.84
C ILE A 455 15.59 -18.43 19.81
N ASP A 456 16.03 -18.93 18.66
CA ASP A 456 16.48 -20.31 18.50
C ASP A 456 17.54 -20.63 19.56
N GLY A 457 17.28 -21.69 20.34
CA GLY A 457 18.23 -22.34 21.23
C GLY A 457 18.36 -23.80 20.86
#